data_AF-A0A3D1UXG3-F1
#
_entry.id   AF-A0A3D1UXG3-F1
#
_cell.length_a   1.000
_cell.length_b   1.000
_cell.length_c   1.000
_cell.angle_alpha   90.00
_cell.angle_beta   90.00
_cell.angle_gamma   90.00
#
_symmetry.space_group_name_H-M   'P 1'
#
loop_
_entity.id
_entity.type
_entity.pdbx_description
1 polymer ?
#
loop_
_entity_poly.entity_id
_entity_poly.type
_entity_poly.pdbx_seq_one_letter_code
_entity_poly.pdbx_strand_id
1 'polypeptide(L)'
;MRIGYFEHWSRPTWSFMDFLREQGYDVEKIDYSRKNYLEQYDVALIEQNGFNDYIENDELYIRDWVGRGGICLFMHQDYQRWAPCFLPHELGYTQLIHRYVPTINGEGPDAEPYMCYMMPWPEGDGKQLFNIPEKITVDEMLDWKIQVHTFNILRKQKDSAETVRSAALSCFLANPAWDVLGTYMDPAVRDGALILQGKYGKGMYFLNQILVPEILDKGAERCLAFWKKYMRNLIACFENFKAGIRPAIASAGSLAAGRRNYKLAIHMHSLDWYGCDSAPGTIHAMMRYKNYDICALSVKDAAPYNGKLDPAKYSDDKVLFLDGQEYHPFNWNDRYDRISHNNYHILAVGTDHDAYTQEFTRSLFSDEEIDGYLHRALTYIREHNGASVATHPWCPYWYDYPFDAVDMEPLRTLEGSDVERYWLSGRRIGMMVSVDLFGFRRIIDNPAANFIYLNGETPSRDSVVKAVRAGHVIAACGFDAADVTCDGQIPGGEVRKSASMKLHVTAAMAENYGNIKEIRIYADDRIIHRELLDLNKVDMDFTVSGMDARYFIRVEIAAENEHRLAVPTPFYFQRG
;
A
#
# COMPACT_ATOMS: atom_id res chain seq x y z
N MET A 1 -5.29 -32.47 -16.87
CA MET A 1 -4.28 -31.82 -17.72
C MET A 1 -2.92 -32.49 -17.46
N ARG A 2 -2.20 -32.95 -18.50
CA ARG A 2 -0.86 -33.54 -18.35
C ARG A 2 0.21 -32.45 -18.47
N ILE A 3 1.08 -32.34 -17.48
CA ILE A 3 2.10 -31.29 -17.41
C ILE A 3 3.48 -31.93 -17.55
N GLY A 4 4.18 -31.56 -18.62
CA GLY A 4 5.60 -31.89 -18.78
C GLY A 4 6.46 -30.73 -18.29
N TYR A 5 7.60 -30.98 -17.65
CA TYR A 5 8.56 -29.93 -17.28
C TYR A 5 9.96 -30.17 -17.85
N PHE A 6 10.63 -29.09 -18.23
CA PHE A 6 12.06 -29.11 -18.55
C PHE A 6 12.87 -28.98 -17.25
N GLU A 7 13.63 -30.03 -16.92
CA GLU A 7 14.51 -29.98 -15.75
C GLU A 7 15.70 -29.04 -16.02
N HIS A 8 15.89 -28.06 -15.13
CA HIS A 8 17.04 -27.17 -15.18
C HIS A 8 18.32 -27.84 -14.66
N TRP A 9 19.49 -27.28 -15.00
CA TRP A 9 20.76 -27.76 -14.44
C TRP A 9 20.95 -27.37 -12.97
N SER A 10 20.34 -26.27 -12.50
CA SER A 10 20.27 -25.95 -11.07
C SER A 10 19.18 -26.76 -10.41
N ARG A 11 19.52 -27.40 -9.28
CA ARG A 11 18.60 -28.23 -8.50
C ARG A 11 18.48 -27.61 -7.11
N PRO A 12 17.50 -26.70 -6.89
CA PRO A 12 17.26 -26.15 -5.57
C PRO A 12 16.87 -27.27 -4.59
N THR A 13 16.92 -26.98 -3.29
CA THR A 13 16.54 -27.97 -2.26
C THR A 13 15.05 -28.30 -2.31
N TRP A 14 14.22 -27.33 -2.70
CA TRP A 14 12.81 -27.53 -2.99
C TRP A 14 12.45 -26.77 -4.27
N SER A 15 11.66 -27.41 -5.13
CA SER A 15 11.35 -26.93 -6.48
C SER A 15 9.85 -26.68 -6.64
N PHE A 16 9.47 -25.95 -7.70
CA PHE A 16 8.05 -25.83 -8.03
C PHE A 16 7.45 -27.18 -8.42
N MET A 17 8.26 -28.13 -8.90
CA MET A 17 7.77 -29.48 -9.20
C MET A 17 7.42 -30.27 -7.95
N ASP A 18 8.15 -30.05 -6.85
CA ASP A 18 7.83 -30.65 -5.56
C ASP A 18 6.49 -30.10 -5.05
N PHE A 19 6.28 -28.78 -5.14
CA PHE A 19 4.99 -28.15 -4.87
C PHE A 19 3.84 -28.78 -5.66
N LEU A 20 4.00 -28.93 -6.98
CA LEU A 20 2.95 -29.50 -7.84
C LEU A 20 2.60 -30.94 -7.45
N ARG A 21 3.60 -31.77 -7.15
CA ARG A 21 3.39 -33.15 -6.68
C ARG A 21 2.68 -33.18 -5.32
N GLU A 22 3.07 -32.32 -4.39
CA GLU A 22 2.42 -32.18 -3.08
C GLU A 22 0.95 -31.75 -3.20
N GLN A 23 0.61 -30.93 -4.21
CA GLN A 23 -0.77 -30.57 -4.52
C GLN A 23 -1.53 -31.64 -5.33
N GLY A 24 -0.89 -32.76 -5.68
CA GLY A 24 -1.51 -33.89 -6.37
C GLY A 24 -1.59 -33.74 -7.89
N TYR A 25 -0.81 -32.86 -8.50
CA TYR A 25 -0.75 -32.73 -9.96
C TYR A 25 0.16 -33.79 -10.59
N ASP A 26 -0.25 -34.29 -11.75
CA ASP A 26 0.53 -35.23 -12.56
C ASP A 26 1.57 -34.46 -13.39
N VAL A 27 2.81 -34.44 -12.89
CA VAL A 27 3.95 -33.74 -13.49
C VAL A 27 5.07 -34.71 -13.84
N GLU A 28 5.50 -34.69 -15.09
CA GLU A 28 6.55 -35.58 -15.61
C GLU A 28 7.70 -34.78 -16.21
N LYS A 29 8.93 -35.28 -16.02
CA LYS A 29 10.10 -34.70 -16.69
C LYS A 29 10.03 -34.97 -18.18
N ILE A 30 10.19 -33.94 -18.99
CA ILE A 30 10.26 -34.06 -20.44
C ILE A 30 11.58 -34.74 -20.85
N ASP A 31 11.47 -35.88 -21.54
CA ASP A 31 12.60 -36.57 -22.17
C ASP A 31 12.80 -36.05 -23.60
N TYR A 32 13.54 -34.94 -23.72
CA TYR A 32 13.86 -34.30 -24.99
C TYR A 32 14.90 -35.07 -25.83
N SER A 33 15.35 -36.25 -25.40
CA SER A 33 16.19 -37.13 -26.22
C SER A 33 15.40 -37.89 -27.31
N ARG A 34 14.07 -37.84 -27.25
CA ARG A 34 13.16 -38.55 -28.15
C ARG A 34 12.52 -37.60 -29.15
N LYS A 35 12.17 -38.08 -30.34
CA LYS A 35 11.33 -37.30 -31.26
C LYS A 35 9.94 -37.09 -30.66
N ASN A 36 9.32 -35.96 -30.99
CA ASN A 36 7.93 -35.64 -30.63
C ASN A 36 7.68 -35.64 -29.11
N TYR A 37 8.68 -35.27 -28.32
CA TYR A 37 8.68 -35.40 -26.86
C TYR A 37 7.60 -34.56 -26.15
N LEU A 38 6.99 -33.59 -26.84
CA LEU A 38 5.92 -32.74 -26.30
C LEU A 38 4.49 -33.26 -26.55
N GLU A 39 4.30 -34.21 -27.48
CA GLU A 39 2.95 -34.59 -27.96
C GLU A 39 2.03 -35.17 -26.88
N GLN A 40 2.60 -35.71 -25.81
CA GLN A 40 1.84 -36.33 -24.73
C GLN A 40 1.38 -35.34 -23.64
N TYR A 41 1.82 -34.09 -23.72
CA TYR A 41 1.58 -33.07 -22.71
C TYR A 41 0.59 -32.02 -23.22
N ASP A 42 -0.21 -31.48 -22.29
CA ASP A 42 -1.05 -30.32 -22.53
C ASP A 42 -0.29 -29.02 -22.28
N VAL A 43 0.59 -29.05 -21.28
CA VAL A 43 1.39 -27.92 -20.81
C VAL A 43 2.86 -28.35 -20.75
N ALA A 44 3.73 -27.53 -21.32
CA ALA A 44 5.18 -27.62 -21.17
C ALA A 44 5.62 -26.49 -20.24
N LEU A 45 6.10 -26.86 -19.06
CA LEU A 45 6.55 -25.95 -18.02
C LEU A 45 8.06 -25.78 -18.09
N ILE A 46 8.49 -24.53 -18.07
CA ILE A 46 9.88 -24.12 -17.94
C ILE A 46 10.00 -23.46 -16.58
N GLU A 47 10.68 -24.15 -15.66
CA GLU A 47 10.77 -23.78 -14.26
C GLU A 47 11.56 -22.47 -14.09
N GLN A 48 11.47 -21.90 -12.88
CA GLN A 48 12.31 -20.80 -12.45
C GLN A 48 13.76 -21.04 -12.86
N ASN A 49 14.31 -20.10 -13.62
CA ASN A 49 15.69 -20.12 -14.12
C ASN A 49 15.96 -21.22 -15.14
N GLY A 50 14.93 -21.93 -15.60
CA GLY A 50 14.97 -23.16 -16.39
C GLY A 50 15.47 -23.04 -17.82
N PHE A 51 15.64 -21.81 -18.32
CA PHE A 51 16.05 -21.55 -19.68
C PHE A 51 17.42 -22.19 -20.00
N ASN A 52 17.48 -23.02 -21.04
CA ASN A 52 18.67 -23.76 -21.41
C ASN A 52 18.74 -23.96 -22.94
N ASP A 53 19.95 -24.32 -23.40
CA ASP A 53 20.29 -24.48 -24.81
C ASP A 53 19.32 -25.40 -25.59
N TYR A 54 18.69 -26.41 -24.97
CA TYR A 54 17.75 -27.28 -25.70
C TYR A 54 16.48 -26.55 -26.09
N ILE A 55 15.97 -25.68 -25.22
CA ILE A 55 14.77 -24.87 -25.51
C ILE A 55 15.08 -23.86 -26.62
N GLU A 56 16.29 -23.29 -26.60
CA GLU A 56 16.75 -22.35 -27.63
C GLU A 56 16.94 -22.98 -29.00
N ASN A 57 17.43 -24.21 -29.05
CA ASN A 57 17.79 -24.88 -30.30
C ASN A 57 16.64 -25.67 -30.96
N ASP A 58 15.51 -25.84 -30.27
CA ASP A 58 14.33 -26.55 -30.79
C ASP A 58 13.07 -25.66 -30.77
N GLU A 59 13.28 -24.34 -30.86
CA GLU A 59 12.25 -23.33 -30.79
C GLU A 59 11.20 -23.47 -31.88
N LEU A 60 11.59 -23.94 -33.07
CA LEU A 60 10.67 -24.16 -34.18
C LEU A 60 9.67 -25.28 -33.88
N TYR A 61 10.12 -26.37 -33.27
CA TYR A 61 9.24 -27.48 -32.87
C TYR A 61 8.32 -27.07 -31.72
N ILE A 62 8.85 -26.37 -30.71
CA ILE A 62 8.06 -25.84 -29.60
C ILE A 62 6.95 -24.92 -30.13
N ARG A 63 7.29 -24.00 -31.04
CA ARG A 63 6.30 -23.10 -31.67
C ARG A 63 5.23 -23.89 -32.44
N ASP A 64 5.61 -24.88 -33.24
CA ASP A 64 4.61 -25.71 -33.95
C ASP A 64 3.66 -26.41 -32.97
N TRP A 65 4.20 -27.03 -31.91
CA TRP A 65 3.43 -27.70 -30.89
C TRP A 65 2.45 -26.74 -30.18
N VAL A 66 2.91 -25.54 -29.81
CA VAL A 66 2.01 -24.48 -29.27
C VAL A 66 0.97 -24.10 -30.32
N GLY A 67 1.35 -23.85 -31.57
CA GLY A 67 0.44 -23.49 -32.65
C GLY A 67 -0.69 -24.50 -32.86
N ARG A 68 -0.44 -25.79 -32.57
CA ARG A 68 -1.44 -26.88 -32.62
C ARG A 68 -2.33 -27.00 -31.39
N GLY A 69 -2.02 -26.32 -30.27
CA GLY A 69 -2.83 -26.32 -29.06
C GLY A 69 -2.08 -26.58 -27.76
N GLY A 70 -0.75 -26.67 -27.80
CA GLY A 70 0.08 -26.74 -26.60
C GLY A 70 0.09 -25.43 -25.81
N ILE A 71 0.37 -25.52 -24.51
CA ILE A 71 0.55 -24.36 -23.63
C ILE A 71 1.97 -24.36 -23.11
N CYS A 72 2.71 -23.25 -23.30
CA CYS A 72 4.03 -23.10 -22.73
C CYS A 72 3.99 -22.16 -21.53
N LEU A 73 4.32 -22.66 -20.34
CA LEU A 73 4.28 -21.93 -19.07
C LEU A 73 5.71 -21.63 -18.60
N PHE A 74 6.06 -20.36 -18.53
CA PHE A 74 7.35 -19.88 -18.03
C PHE A 74 7.17 -19.33 -16.62
N MET A 75 7.87 -19.95 -15.68
CA MET A 75 7.92 -19.55 -14.27
C MET A 75 9.21 -18.77 -14.04
N HIS A 76 9.14 -17.62 -13.38
CA HIS A 76 10.23 -16.66 -13.12
C HIS A 76 11.54 -16.92 -13.88
N GLN A 77 11.76 -16.22 -14.99
CA GLN A 77 13.01 -16.34 -15.75
C GLN A 77 14.07 -15.32 -15.33
N ASP A 78 15.34 -15.69 -15.46
CA ASP A 78 16.46 -14.78 -15.23
C ASP A 78 16.50 -13.68 -16.31
N TYR A 79 16.58 -12.41 -15.91
CA TYR A 79 16.73 -11.31 -16.86
C TYR A 79 18.07 -11.36 -17.61
N GLN A 80 19.12 -11.93 -17.00
CA GLN A 80 20.45 -12.03 -17.62
C GLN A 80 20.53 -13.13 -18.68
N ARG A 81 19.68 -14.16 -18.58
CA ARG A 81 19.61 -15.30 -19.50
C ARG A 81 18.32 -15.32 -20.30
N TRP A 82 17.53 -14.26 -20.22
CA TRP A 82 16.31 -14.13 -20.97
C TRP A 82 16.63 -14.04 -22.46
N ALA A 83 16.29 -15.10 -23.19
CA ALA A 83 16.42 -15.15 -24.63
C ALA A 83 15.02 -15.24 -25.24
N PRO A 84 14.43 -14.15 -25.76
CA PRO A 84 13.08 -14.19 -26.33
C PRO A 84 13.01 -14.87 -27.70
N CYS A 85 14.13 -15.43 -28.19
CA CYS A 85 14.21 -16.10 -29.48
C CYS A 85 13.28 -17.32 -29.58
N PHE A 86 12.81 -17.90 -28.48
CA PHE A 86 11.84 -19.00 -28.54
C PHE A 86 10.41 -18.54 -28.85
N LEU A 87 10.09 -17.26 -28.62
CA LEU A 87 8.76 -16.72 -28.88
C LEU A 87 8.53 -16.60 -30.40
N PRO A 88 7.31 -16.87 -30.89
CA PRO A 88 6.95 -16.63 -32.27
C PRO A 88 6.94 -15.12 -32.57
N HIS A 89 7.28 -14.74 -33.81
CA HIS A 89 7.41 -13.33 -34.20
C HIS A 89 6.13 -12.51 -34.02
N GLU A 90 4.96 -13.16 -34.07
CA GLU A 90 3.64 -12.58 -33.87
C GLU A 90 3.43 -12.05 -32.43
N LEU A 91 4.12 -12.62 -31.45
CA LEU A 91 4.11 -12.15 -30.06
C LEU A 91 5.16 -11.06 -29.81
N GLY A 92 5.98 -10.74 -30.82
CA GLY A 92 7.00 -9.70 -30.76
C GLY A 92 8.13 -9.98 -29.76
N TYR A 93 9.00 -8.99 -29.61
CA TYR A 93 10.05 -9.03 -28.60
C TYR A 93 9.49 -8.57 -27.25
N THR A 94 9.70 -9.38 -26.21
CA THR A 94 9.38 -9.03 -24.83
C THR A 94 10.68 -8.88 -24.08
N GLN A 95 10.94 -7.71 -23.50
CA GLN A 95 12.14 -7.47 -22.69
C GLN A 95 11.89 -7.88 -21.24
N LEU A 96 12.89 -8.44 -20.55
CA LEU A 96 12.84 -8.67 -19.10
C LEU A 96 13.82 -7.73 -18.39
N ILE A 97 13.38 -7.07 -17.32
CA ILE A 97 14.14 -6.03 -16.60
C ILE A 97 14.24 -6.39 -15.12
N HIS A 98 15.46 -6.39 -14.57
CA HIS A 98 15.69 -6.55 -13.14
C HIS A 98 15.28 -5.31 -12.35
N ARG A 99 14.36 -5.48 -11.39
CA ARG A 99 13.80 -4.38 -10.58
C ARG A 99 13.84 -4.62 -9.08
N TYR A 100 14.39 -5.74 -8.61
CA TYR A 100 14.75 -5.92 -7.20
C TYR A 100 16.01 -5.10 -6.84
N VAL A 101 15.83 -3.79 -6.74
CA VAL A 101 16.90 -2.84 -6.45
C VAL A 101 16.65 -2.12 -5.13
N PRO A 102 17.71 -1.67 -4.43
CA PRO A 102 17.57 -0.75 -3.30
C PRO A 102 16.89 0.56 -3.75
N THR A 103 15.96 1.06 -2.95
CA THR A 103 15.18 2.28 -3.23
C THR A 103 15.48 3.38 -2.23
N ILE A 104 15.55 3.04 -0.94
CA ILE A 104 15.86 3.97 0.16
C ILE A 104 16.81 3.28 1.14
N ASN A 105 17.76 4.03 1.71
CA ASN A 105 18.57 3.52 2.81
C ASN A 105 17.72 3.49 4.08
N GLY A 106 17.68 2.35 4.77
CA GLY A 106 17.03 2.29 6.09
C GLY A 106 17.69 3.28 7.06
N GLU A 107 16.91 3.77 8.03
CA GLU A 107 17.44 4.66 9.06
C GLU A 107 18.23 3.88 10.11
N GLY A 108 19.52 4.19 10.27
CA GLY A 108 20.39 3.62 11.30
C GLY A 108 21.57 2.79 10.76
N PRO A 109 22.55 2.48 11.62
CA PRO A 109 23.81 1.83 11.20
C PRO A 109 23.66 0.37 10.77
N ASP A 110 22.59 -0.32 11.20
CA ASP A 110 22.31 -1.73 10.91
C ASP A 110 21.05 -1.92 10.06
N ALA A 111 20.50 -0.83 9.49
CA ALA A 111 19.25 -0.90 8.75
C ALA A 111 19.48 -1.50 7.36
N GLU A 112 18.76 -2.58 7.04
CA GLU A 112 18.74 -3.13 5.69
C GLU A 112 18.17 -2.08 4.71
N PRO A 113 18.71 -1.97 3.48
CA PRO A 113 18.14 -1.10 2.48
C PRO A 113 16.70 -1.53 2.18
N TYR A 114 15.81 -0.55 2.02
CA TYR A 114 14.49 -0.81 1.48
C TYR A 114 14.64 -1.22 0.02
N MET A 115 13.99 -2.32 -0.34
CA MET A 115 14.00 -2.87 -1.68
C MET A 115 12.67 -2.56 -2.36
N CYS A 116 12.70 -2.38 -3.66
CA CYS A 116 11.48 -2.19 -4.43
C CYS A 116 10.57 -3.43 -4.30
N TYR A 117 9.40 -3.26 -3.69
CA TYR A 117 8.46 -4.36 -3.49
C TYR A 117 7.63 -4.59 -4.76
N MET A 118 8.05 -5.57 -5.55
CA MET A 118 7.32 -6.03 -6.73
C MET A 118 6.18 -6.97 -6.35
N MET A 119 4.96 -6.61 -6.74
CA MET A 119 3.78 -7.48 -6.70
C MET A 119 2.85 -7.17 -7.87
N PRO A 120 2.12 -8.17 -8.40
CA PRO A 120 1.23 -7.93 -9.53
C PRO A 120 -0.04 -7.23 -9.06
N TRP A 121 -0.41 -6.13 -9.73
CA TRP A 121 -1.75 -5.58 -9.67
C TRP A 121 -2.65 -6.33 -10.67
N PRO A 122 -3.75 -6.96 -10.21
CA PRO A 122 -4.66 -7.69 -11.10
C PRO A 122 -5.35 -6.77 -12.12
N GLU A 123 -5.06 -6.95 -13.40
CA GLU A 123 -5.73 -6.21 -14.47
C GLU A 123 -7.07 -6.85 -14.87
N GLY A 124 -7.85 -6.13 -15.69
CA GLY A 124 -9.14 -6.60 -16.19
C GLY A 124 -9.09 -8.01 -16.78
N ASP A 125 -8.11 -8.27 -17.65
CA ASP A 125 -7.91 -9.57 -18.29
C ASP A 125 -7.41 -10.64 -17.31
N GLY A 126 -6.70 -10.23 -16.25
CA GLY A 126 -6.23 -11.11 -15.19
C GLY A 126 -7.27 -11.48 -14.15
N LYS A 127 -8.46 -10.87 -14.14
CA LYS A 127 -9.46 -11.10 -13.07
C LYS A 127 -9.81 -12.58 -12.87
N GLN A 128 -9.82 -13.39 -13.93
CA GLN A 128 -10.11 -14.82 -13.81
C GLN A 128 -9.01 -15.55 -13.03
N LEU A 129 -7.75 -15.26 -13.37
CA LEU A 129 -6.57 -15.84 -12.72
C LEU A 129 -6.51 -15.56 -11.22
N PHE A 130 -7.06 -14.44 -10.76
CA PHE A 130 -7.05 -14.07 -9.34
C PHE A 130 -8.34 -14.41 -8.58
N ASN A 131 -9.43 -14.79 -9.26
CA ASN A 131 -10.73 -14.99 -8.59
C ASN A 131 -11.33 -16.39 -8.73
N ILE A 132 -10.90 -17.21 -9.69
CA ILE A 132 -11.58 -18.47 -10.03
C ILE A 132 -10.57 -19.63 -10.18
N PRO A 133 -10.79 -20.79 -9.51
CA PRO A 133 -11.90 -21.08 -8.60
C PRO A 133 -11.73 -20.47 -7.20
N GLU A 134 -10.53 -20.06 -6.82
CA GLU A 134 -10.22 -19.55 -5.48
C GLU A 134 -9.92 -18.05 -5.54
N LYS A 135 -10.55 -17.25 -4.67
CA LYS A 135 -10.25 -15.82 -4.57
C LYS A 135 -8.89 -15.60 -3.92
N ILE A 136 -8.06 -14.80 -4.59
CA ILE A 136 -6.78 -14.30 -4.11
C ILE A 136 -6.91 -12.80 -3.91
N THR A 137 -6.71 -12.34 -2.68
CA THR A 137 -6.68 -10.90 -2.40
C THR A 137 -5.26 -10.36 -2.50
N VAL A 138 -5.13 -9.08 -2.82
CA VAL A 138 -3.81 -8.47 -3.06
C VAL A 138 -2.91 -8.47 -1.83
N ASP A 139 -3.48 -8.42 -0.62
CA ASP A 139 -2.72 -8.51 0.61
C ASP A 139 -1.99 -9.85 0.75
N GLU A 140 -2.51 -10.95 0.18
CA GLU A 140 -1.83 -12.25 0.19
C GLU A 140 -0.46 -12.22 -0.53
N MET A 141 -0.24 -11.23 -1.39
CA MET A 141 0.99 -11.05 -2.19
C MET A 141 2.01 -10.08 -1.54
N LEU A 142 1.78 -9.66 -0.29
CA LEU A 142 2.66 -8.74 0.44
C LEU A 142 3.46 -9.40 1.56
N ASP A 143 4.53 -8.71 1.96
CA ASP A 143 5.42 -9.06 3.08
C ASP A 143 6.01 -10.48 2.98
N TRP A 144 6.14 -10.99 1.75
CA TRP A 144 6.86 -12.22 1.49
C TRP A 144 8.33 -12.06 1.86
N LYS A 145 8.84 -13.02 2.63
CA LYS A 145 10.25 -13.14 2.99
C LYS A 145 10.66 -14.58 2.69
N ILE A 146 11.14 -14.81 1.48
CA ILE A 146 11.39 -16.16 0.97
C ILE A 146 12.87 -16.34 0.63
N GLN A 147 13.36 -17.56 0.80
CA GLN A 147 14.71 -17.91 0.42
C GLN A 147 14.73 -18.42 -1.02
N VAL A 148 15.52 -17.73 -1.84
CA VAL A 148 15.73 -18.07 -3.25
C VAL A 148 17.23 -18.02 -3.53
N HIS A 149 17.71 -18.91 -4.38
CA HIS A 149 19.03 -18.82 -4.94
C HIS A 149 18.99 -17.77 -6.04
N THR A 150 19.32 -16.52 -5.69
CA THR A 150 19.45 -15.49 -6.72
C THR A 150 20.60 -15.76 -7.65
N PHE A 151 20.45 -15.16 -8.82
CA PHE A 151 21.35 -15.15 -9.97
C PHE A 151 22.72 -14.51 -9.71
N ASN A 152 23.26 -14.58 -8.48
CA ASN A 152 24.64 -14.23 -8.16
C ASN A 152 25.66 -15.22 -8.75
N ILE A 153 25.41 -15.75 -9.95
CA ILE A 153 26.27 -16.67 -10.71
C ILE A 153 27.62 -15.99 -11.04
N LEU A 154 27.71 -14.66 -10.95
CA LEU A 154 28.93 -13.88 -11.11
C LEU A 154 29.77 -13.70 -9.82
N ARG A 155 29.20 -13.94 -8.63
CA ARG A 155 29.98 -14.04 -7.39
C ARG A 155 30.23 -15.52 -7.14
N LYS A 156 31.50 -15.93 -7.05
CA LYS A 156 31.94 -17.33 -6.80
C LYS A 156 31.53 -17.88 -5.42
N GLN A 157 30.42 -17.45 -4.83
CA GLN A 157 29.75 -18.09 -3.71
C GLN A 157 28.66 -19.01 -4.27
N LYS A 158 29.07 -20.18 -4.73
CA LYS A 158 28.13 -21.29 -4.88
C LYS A 158 27.51 -21.53 -3.50
N ASP A 159 26.19 -21.67 -3.46
CA ASP A 159 25.41 -22.31 -2.37
C ASP A 159 24.84 -21.46 -1.23
N SER A 160 24.83 -20.12 -1.30
CA SER A 160 24.03 -19.33 -0.34
C SER A 160 22.74 -18.83 -1.00
N ALA A 161 21.58 -19.37 -0.58
CA ALA A 161 20.32 -18.71 -0.86
C ALA A 161 20.31 -17.32 -0.22
N GLU A 162 19.72 -16.35 -0.90
CA GLU A 162 19.43 -15.05 -0.31
C GLU A 162 17.97 -14.98 0.10
N THR A 163 17.70 -14.15 1.09
CA THR A 163 16.33 -13.85 1.49
C THR A 163 15.85 -12.64 0.70
N VAL A 164 14.84 -12.85 -0.15
CA VAL A 164 14.20 -11.77 -0.90
C VAL A 164 12.92 -11.32 -0.23
N ARG A 165 12.70 -10.01 -0.24
CA ARG A 165 11.51 -9.37 0.35
C ARG A 165 10.60 -8.80 -0.73
N SER A 166 10.10 -9.68 -1.61
CA SER A 166 9.25 -9.30 -2.75
C SER A 166 8.56 -10.53 -3.35
N ALA A 167 7.51 -10.33 -4.16
CA ALA A 167 6.88 -11.40 -4.92
C ALA A 167 7.58 -11.69 -6.26
N ALA A 168 8.41 -10.77 -6.78
CA ALA A 168 9.16 -10.93 -8.03
C ALA A 168 10.51 -10.19 -7.96
N LEU A 169 11.46 -10.54 -8.85
CA LEU A 169 12.73 -9.81 -8.96
C LEU A 169 12.91 -9.05 -10.28
N SER A 170 12.07 -9.36 -11.26
CA SER A 170 12.11 -8.78 -12.58
C SER A 170 10.71 -8.67 -13.18
N CYS A 171 10.53 -7.75 -14.12
CA CYS A 171 9.27 -7.55 -14.83
C CYS A 171 9.50 -7.49 -16.34
N PHE A 172 8.48 -7.89 -17.09
CA PHE A 172 8.46 -7.77 -18.53
C PHE A 172 8.06 -6.36 -18.97
N LEU A 173 8.62 -5.88 -20.08
CA LEU A 173 8.01 -4.80 -20.87
C LEU A 173 7.06 -5.43 -21.90
N ALA A 174 5.76 -5.32 -21.64
CA ALA A 174 4.74 -5.86 -22.51
C ALA A 174 4.65 -5.05 -23.81
N ASN A 175 4.42 -5.73 -24.92
CA ASN A 175 4.02 -5.11 -26.18
C ASN A 175 2.54 -5.43 -26.47
N PRO A 176 1.89 -4.75 -27.45
CA PRO A 176 0.46 -4.90 -27.70
C PRO A 176 -0.02 -6.32 -28.09
N ALA A 177 0.88 -7.25 -28.42
CA ALA A 177 0.51 -8.63 -28.74
C ALA A 177 0.23 -9.50 -27.49
N TRP A 178 0.51 -8.98 -26.30
CA TRP A 178 0.31 -9.69 -25.04
C TRP A 178 -0.87 -9.12 -24.26
N ASP A 179 -1.73 -10.00 -23.76
CA ASP A 179 -2.68 -9.67 -22.72
C ASP A 179 -1.92 -9.55 -21.39
N VAL A 180 -2.06 -8.41 -20.72
CA VAL A 180 -1.43 -8.16 -19.42
C VAL A 180 -2.39 -8.59 -18.32
N LEU A 181 -2.05 -9.67 -17.62
CA LEU A 181 -2.90 -10.21 -16.55
C LEU A 181 -2.56 -9.61 -15.18
N GLY A 182 -1.28 -9.29 -14.95
CA GLY A 182 -0.80 -8.67 -13.72
C GLY A 182 0.24 -7.61 -14.03
N THR A 183 -0.09 -6.35 -13.81
CA THR A 183 0.83 -5.21 -14.01
C THR A 183 1.73 -5.00 -12.83
N TYR A 184 2.83 -4.32 -13.07
CA TYR A 184 3.73 -3.79 -12.06
C TYR A 184 4.20 -2.41 -12.51
N MET A 185 4.42 -1.53 -11.55
CA MET A 185 4.84 -0.17 -11.83
C MET A 185 5.87 0.28 -10.80
N ASP A 186 6.93 0.93 -11.28
CA ASP A 186 7.85 1.72 -10.45
C ASP A 186 8.37 2.94 -11.24
N PRO A 187 9.19 3.83 -10.66
CA PRO A 187 9.61 5.05 -11.35
C PRO A 187 10.47 4.78 -12.60
N ALA A 188 11.17 3.64 -12.66
CA ALA A 188 12.03 3.25 -13.78
C ALA A 188 11.28 2.41 -14.84
N VAL A 189 10.21 1.70 -14.45
CA VAL A 189 9.39 0.87 -15.34
C VAL A 189 7.91 1.15 -15.12
N ARG A 190 7.35 2.06 -15.94
CA ARG A 190 5.96 2.51 -15.81
C ARG A 190 4.92 1.56 -16.42
N ASP A 191 5.32 0.72 -17.37
CA ASP A 191 4.44 -0.23 -18.06
C ASP A 191 4.94 -1.68 -17.85
N GLY A 192 5.33 -2.00 -16.62
CA GLY A 192 5.81 -3.33 -16.26
C GLY A 192 4.68 -4.35 -16.19
N ALA A 193 4.98 -5.59 -16.52
CA ALA A 193 4.10 -6.72 -16.33
C ALA A 193 4.82 -7.86 -15.60
N LEU A 194 4.14 -8.49 -14.65
CA LEU A 194 4.64 -9.70 -14.00
C LEU A 194 3.96 -10.96 -14.54
N ILE A 195 2.78 -10.80 -15.16
CA ILE A 195 2.04 -11.93 -15.74
C ILE A 195 1.52 -11.52 -17.11
N LEU A 196 1.92 -12.28 -18.13
CA LEU A 196 1.55 -12.06 -19.52
C LEU A 196 0.96 -13.33 -20.13
N GLN A 197 -0.01 -13.13 -21.02
CA GLN A 197 -0.61 -14.18 -21.83
C GLN A 197 -0.56 -13.81 -23.31
N GLY A 198 -0.06 -14.71 -24.14
CA GLY A 198 0.05 -14.53 -25.58
C GLY A 198 -0.55 -15.71 -26.31
N LYS A 199 -1.65 -15.50 -27.05
CA LYS A 199 -2.25 -16.55 -27.87
C LYS A 199 -1.46 -16.75 -29.15
N TYR A 200 -1.13 -18.00 -29.48
CA TYR A 200 -0.45 -18.36 -30.72
C TYR A 200 -1.08 -19.60 -31.36
N GLY A 201 -1.67 -19.42 -32.55
CA GLY A 201 -2.48 -20.45 -33.19
C GLY A 201 -3.63 -20.91 -32.30
N LYS A 202 -3.67 -22.20 -31.98
CA LYS A 202 -4.62 -22.81 -31.04
C LYS A 202 -4.11 -22.89 -29.60
N GLY A 203 -2.84 -22.57 -29.37
CA GLY A 203 -2.19 -22.64 -28.06
C GLY A 203 -1.86 -21.26 -27.49
N MET A 204 -1.01 -21.28 -26.47
CA MET A 204 -0.72 -20.11 -25.65
C MET A 204 0.69 -20.16 -25.07
N TYR A 205 1.31 -18.98 -25.00
CA TYR A 205 2.46 -18.70 -24.15
C TYR A 205 1.98 -17.97 -22.90
N PHE A 206 2.41 -18.42 -21.73
CA PHE A 206 2.08 -17.82 -20.45
C PHE A 206 3.37 -17.51 -19.71
N LEU A 207 3.61 -16.23 -19.42
CA LEU A 207 4.82 -15.77 -18.75
C LEU A 207 4.47 -15.30 -17.34
N ASN A 208 5.19 -15.77 -16.32
CA ASN A 208 4.95 -15.44 -14.93
C ASN A 208 6.27 -15.15 -14.21
N GLN A 209 6.39 -13.97 -13.58
CA GLN A 209 7.57 -13.56 -12.80
C GLN A 209 7.39 -13.71 -11.28
N ILE A 210 6.25 -14.21 -10.81
CA ILE A 210 6.06 -14.47 -9.38
C ILE A 210 7.00 -15.59 -8.96
N LEU A 211 7.76 -15.34 -7.89
CA LEU A 211 8.69 -16.27 -7.27
C LEU A 211 7.97 -17.41 -6.58
N VAL A 212 8.62 -18.57 -6.60
CA VAL A 212 8.33 -19.71 -5.73
C VAL A 212 9.52 -19.85 -4.77
N PRO A 213 9.31 -20.19 -3.47
CA PRO A 213 10.43 -20.46 -2.57
C PRO A 213 11.30 -21.59 -3.12
N GLU A 214 12.62 -21.50 -2.97
CA GLU A 214 13.54 -22.60 -3.34
C GLU A 214 14.09 -23.34 -2.10
N ILE A 215 13.81 -22.78 -0.91
CA ILE A 215 14.05 -23.39 0.40
C ILE A 215 12.80 -23.18 1.25
N LEU A 216 12.37 -24.23 1.94
CA LEU A 216 11.24 -24.20 2.87
C LEU A 216 11.70 -23.72 4.25
N ASP A 217 11.21 -22.57 4.68
CA ASP A 217 11.32 -22.04 6.03
C ASP A 217 9.98 -21.43 6.49
N LYS A 218 9.95 -20.85 7.69
CA LYS A 218 8.75 -20.19 8.21
C LYS A 218 8.30 -18.98 7.39
N GLY A 219 9.22 -18.34 6.65
CA GLY A 219 8.92 -17.20 5.78
C GLY A 219 8.17 -17.60 4.50
N ALA A 220 8.27 -18.87 4.08
CA ALA A 220 7.61 -19.39 2.89
C ALA A 220 6.09 -19.59 3.04
N GLU A 221 5.55 -19.74 4.25
CA GLU A 221 4.15 -20.17 4.47
C GLU A 221 3.12 -19.30 3.74
N ARG A 222 3.26 -17.97 3.80
CA ARG A 222 2.34 -17.03 3.13
C ARG A 222 2.42 -17.15 1.61
N CYS A 223 3.63 -17.26 1.07
CA CYS A 223 3.87 -17.44 -0.35
C CYS A 223 3.24 -18.77 -0.85
N LEU A 224 3.40 -19.85 -0.09
CA LEU A 224 2.81 -21.15 -0.41
C LEU A 224 1.28 -21.16 -0.34
N ALA A 225 0.70 -20.43 0.62
CA ALA A 225 -0.75 -20.26 0.71
C ALA A 225 -1.31 -19.54 -0.54
N PHE A 226 -0.62 -18.50 -1.01
CA PHE A 226 -0.92 -17.86 -2.30
C PHE A 226 -0.80 -18.87 -3.46
N TRP A 227 0.32 -19.57 -3.59
CA TRP A 227 0.57 -20.50 -4.70
C TRP A 227 -0.44 -21.63 -4.77
N LYS A 228 -0.93 -22.11 -3.63
CA LYS A 228 -1.99 -23.12 -3.56
C LYS A 228 -3.26 -22.68 -4.28
N LYS A 229 -3.69 -21.43 -4.07
CA LYS A 229 -4.85 -20.85 -4.76
C LYS A 229 -4.51 -20.52 -6.21
N TYR A 230 -3.38 -19.83 -6.42
CA TYR A 230 -2.96 -19.36 -7.73
C TYR A 230 -2.78 -20.52 -8.72
N MET A 231 -2.23 -21.66 -8.29
CA MET A 231 -2.08 -22.82 -9.15
C MET A 231 -3.42 -23.42 -9.58
N ARG A 232 -4.40 -23.51 -8.66
CA ARG A 232 -5.76 -23.97 -9.01
C ARG A 232 -6.39 -23.05 -10.04
N ASN A 233 -6.23 -21.74 -9.86
CA ASN A 233 -6.72 -20.75 -10.80
C ASN A 233 -6.02 -20.84 -12.16
N LEU A 234 -4.70 -21.03 -12.17
CA LEU A 234 -3.91 -21.19 -13.38
C LEU A 234 -4.35 -22.42 -14.20
N ILE A 235 -4.53 -23.58 -13.55
CA ILE A 235 -5.05 -24.78 -14.22
C ILE A 235 -6.45 -24.54 -14.77
N ALA A 236 -7.35 -23.94 -13.99
CA ALA A 236 -8.69 -23.62 -14.47
C ALA A 236 -8.66 -22.66 -15.67
N CYS A 237 -7.76 -21.66 -15.67
CA CYS A 237 -7.55 -20.77 -16.81
C CYS A 237 -7.11 -21.56 -18.06
N PHE A 238 -6.18 -22.50 -17.92
CA PHE A 238 -5.71 -23.33 -19.02
C PHE A 238 -6.80 -24.28 -19.55
N GLU A 239 -7.58 -24.89 -18.67
CA GLU A 239 -8.69 -25.77 -19.05
C GLU A 239 -9.78 -24.98 -19.80
N ASN A 240 -10.13 -23.80 -19.30
CA ASN A 240 -11.08 -22.91 -19.95
C ASN A 240 -10.57 -22.42 -21.31
N PHE A 241 -9.28 -22.08 -21.41
CA PHE A 241 -8.65 -21.71 -22.68
C PHE A 241 -8.78 -22.85 -23.71
N LYS A 242 -8.44 -24.09 -23.34
CA LYS A 242 -8.56 -25.25 -24.25
C LYS A 242 -10.01 -25.55 -24.62
N ALA A 243 -10.96 -25.30 -23.71
CA ALA A 243 -12.38 -25.47 -23.95
C ALA A 243 -13.03 -24.29 -24.70
N GLY A 244 -12.31 -23.16 -24.90
CA GLY A 244 -12.86 -21.94 -25.48
C GLY A 244 -13.89 -21.24 -24.60
N ILE A 245 -13.89 -21.51 -23.29
CA ILE A 245 -14.86 -20.96 -22.33
C ILE A 245 -14.36 -19.60 -21.83
N ARG A 246 -15.28 -18.62 -21.80
CA ARG A 246 -15.06 -17.33 -21.12
C ARG A 246 -15.87 -17.30 -19.82
N PRO A 247 -15.27 -17.55 -18.64
CA PRO A 247 -16.00 -17.51 -17.39
C PRO A 247 -16.54 -16.12 -17.06
N ALA A 248 -17.72 -16.08 -16.42
CA ALA A 248 -18.30 -14.85 -15.91
C ALA A 248 -17.45 -14.30 -14.75
N ILE A 249 -17.14 -13.00 -14.82
CA ILE A 249 -16.38 -12.30 -13.77
C ILE A 249 -17.36 -11.89 -12.68
N ALA A 250 -17.12 -12.33 -11.43
CA ALA A 250 -17.90 -11.90 -10.29
C ALA A 250 -17.72 -10.39 -10.03
N SER A 251 -18.80 -9.69 -9.66
CA SER A 251 -18.74 -8.29 -9.27
C SER A 251 -18.03 -8.13 -7.93
N ALA A 252 -17.29 -7.03 -7.77
CA ALA A 252 -16.73 -6.65 -6.47
C ALA A 252 -17.86 -6.38 -5.45
N GLY A 253 -17.58 -6.66 -4.18
CA GLY A 253 -18.47 -6.28 -3.07
C GLY A 253 -18.47 -4.77 -2.83
N SER A 254 -19.27 -4.31 -1.88
CA SER A 254 -19.23 -2.94 -1.37
C SER A 254 -18.68 -2.92 0.06
N LEU A 255 -18.00 -1.83 0.41
CA LEU A 255 -17.61 -1.50 1.79
C LEU A 255 -18.78 -1.67 2.76
N ALA A 256 -18.51 -2.33 3.89
CA ALA A 256 -19.53 -2.55 4.92
C ALA A 256 -19.94 -1.22 5.57
N ALA A 257 -21.23 -0.89 5.48
CA ALA A 257 -21.84 0.24 6.16
C ALA A 257 -21.98 -0.02 7.68
N GLY A 258 -22.13 1.06 8.47
CA GLY A 258 -22.57 0.96 9.87
C GLY A 258 -21.46 0.90 10.93
N ARG A 259 -20.18 1.14 10.59
CA ARG A 259 -19.14 1.40 11.59
C ARG A 259 -19.23 2.86 12.06
N ARG A 260 -18.94 3.12 13.34
CA ARG A 260 -18.93 4.49 13.90
C ARG A 260 -17.73 5.29 13.39
N ASN A 261 -16.57 4.65 13.27
CA ASN A 261 -15.37 5.24 12.70
C ASN A 261 -14.63 4.25 11.78
N TYR A 262 -13.77 4.81 10.95
CA TYR A 262 -13.00 4.13 9.91
C TYR A 262 -11.51 4.51 10.04
N LYS A 263 -10.61 3.58 9.73
CA LYS A 263 -9.16 3.77 9.84
C LYS A 263 -8.63 4.39 8.53
N LEU A 264 -8.24 5.66 8.57
CA LEU A 264 -7.72 6.45 7.46
C LEU A 264 -6.19 6.57 7.54
N ALA A 265 -5.48 6.22 6.47
CA ALA A 265 -4.10 6.64 6.27
C ALA A 265 -4.05 7.86 5.35
N ILE A 266 -3.30 8.88 5.75
CA ILE A 266 -3.04 10.09 4.96
C ILE A 266 -1.55 10.17 4.60
N HIS A 267 -1.23 11.08 3.68
CA HIS A 267 0.14 11.34 3.25
C HIS A 267 0.79 10.12 2.58
N MET A 268 0.02 9.46 1.73
CA MET A 268 0.44 8.24 1.06
C MET A 268 1.08 8.60 -0.30
N HIS A 269 2.39 8.84 -0.29
CA HIS A 269 3.11 9.06 -1.54
C HIS A 269 3.14 7.79 -2.40
N SER A 270 3.06 7.99 -3.72
CA SER A 270 3.25 6.94 -4.71
C SER A 270 4.41 7.30 -5.64
N LEU A 271 4.63 6.50 -6.70
CA LEU A 271 5.72 6.58 -7.68
C LEU A 271 6.02 7.97 -8.30
N ASP A 272 5.10 8.91 -8.10
CA ASP A 272 5.10 10.27 -8.65
C ASP A 272 5.84 11.26 -7.75
N TRP A 273 6.23 10.84 -6.54
CA TRP A 273 7.03 11.62 -5.63
C TRP A 273 8.50 11.18 -5.68
N TYR A 274 9.44 12.10 -5.44
CA TYR A 274 10.87 11.79 -5.54
C TYR A 274 11.24 10.72 -4.49
N GLY A 275 11.87 9.63 -4.92
CA GLY A 275 12.34 8.57 -4.01
C GLY A 275 11.28 7.55 -3.56
N CYS A 276 10.01 7.69 -3.96
CA CYS A 276 8.97 6.70 -3.66
C CYS A 276 9.00 5.51 -4.64
N ASP A 277 8.78 4.31 -4.13
CA ASP A 277 8.80 3.05 -4.89
C ASP A 277 7.48 2.24 -4.81
N SER A 278 6.49 2.77 -4.10
CA SER A 278 5.18 2.13 -3.93
C SER A 278 4.22 2.54 -5.04
N ALA A 279 3.86 1.60 -5.91
CA ALA A 279 2.71 1.74 -6.80
C ALA A 279 1.40 1.84 -5.99
N PRO A 280 0.37 2.56 -6.48
CA PRO A 280 -0.96 2.57 -5.82
C PRO A 280 -1.53 1.17 -5.57
N GLY A 281 -1.23 0.20 -6.45
CA GLY A 281 -1.61 -1.20 -6.23
C GLY A 281 -0.91 -1.87 -5.04
N THR A 282 0.38 -1.57 -4.82
CA THR A 282 1.14 -1.99 -3.63
C THR A 282 0.59 -1.31 -2.37
N ILE A 283 0.28 -0.02 -2.45
CA ILE A 283 -0.36 0.73 -1.36
C ILE A 283 -1.71 0.08 -1.02
N HIS A 284 -2.55 -0.24 -2.00
CA HIS A 284 -3.85 -0.87 -1.76
C HIS A 284 -3.71 -2.20 -1.01
N ALA A 285 -2.76 -3.02 -1.44
CA ALA A 285 -2.46 -4.26 -0.74
C ALA A 285 -2.02 -4.01 0.71
N MET A 286 -1.21 -2.97 0.97
CA MET A 286 -0.77 -2.60 2.32
C MET A 286 -1.95 -2.18 3.19
N MET A 287 -2.87 -1.39 2.64
CA MET A 287 -4.06 -0.94 3.33
C MET A 287 -4.89 -2.13 3.80
N ARG A 288 -5.11 -3.12 2.92
CA ARG A 288 -5.79 -4.37 3.30
C ARG A 288 -5.00 -5.15 4.35
N TYR A 289 -3.68 -5.27 4.18
CA TYR A 289 -2.83 -6.02 5.11
C TYR A 289 -2.79 -5.40 6.52
N LYS A 290 -2.87 -4.07 6.62
CA LYS A 290 -2.87 -3.31 7.88
C LYS A 290 -4.27 -2.87 8.34
N ASN A 291 -5.31 -3.41 7.70
CA ASN A 291 -6.72 -3.19 8.01
C ASN A 291 -7.11 -1.70 8.05
N TYR A 292 -6.60 -0.92 7.08
CA TYR A 292 -7.09 0.42 6.81
C TYR A 292 -8.32 0.37 5.92
N ASP A 293 -9.23 1.30 6.15
CA ASP A 293 -10.47 1.44 5.41
C ASP A 293 -10.36 2.51 4.29
N ILE A 294 -9.48 3.50 4.47
CA ILE A 294 -9.39 4.67 3.59
C ILE A 294 -7.93 5.08 3.38
N CYS A 295 -7.56 5.37 2.15
CA CYS A 295 -6.24 5.85 1.72
C CYS A 295 -6.37 7.21 1.04
N ALA A 296 -5.78 8.26 1.63
CA ALA A 296 -5.61 9.53 0.94
C ALA A 296 -4.21 9.58 0.32
N LEU A 297 -4.18 9.54 -1.03
CA LEU A 297 -2.94 9.69 -1.77
C LEU A 297 -2.36 11.10 -1.58
N SER A 298 -1.05 11.21 -1.75
CA SER A 298 -0.33 12.48 -1.71
C SER A 298 0.66 12.54 -2.87
N VAL A 299 0.15 12.76 -4.08
CA VAL A 299 0.98 12.76 -5.30
C VAL A 299 1.54 14.14 -5.59
N LYS A 300 2.52 14.22 -6.50
CA LYS A 300 3.11 15.49 -6.96
C LYS A 300 2.28 16.17 -8.01
N ASP A 301 1.79 15.38 -8.95
CA ASP A 301 0.98 15.76 -10.10
C ASP A 301 0.37 14.49 -10.72
N ALA A 302 -0.63 14.64 -11.59
CA ALA A 302 -1.21 13.52 -12.33
C ALA A 302 -0.44 13.17 -13.63
N ALA A 303 0.54 13.99 -14.00
CA ALA A 303 1.28 13.86 -15.27
C ALA A 303 2.08 12.56 -15.42
N PRO A 304 2.72 11.99 -14.38
CA PRO A 304 3.50 10.77 -14.51
C PRO A 304 2.67 9.54 -14.92
N TYR A 305 1.37 9.54 -14.60
CA TYR A 305 0.39 8.57 -15.09
C TYR A 305 -0.20 8.94 -16.47
N ASN A 306 0.47 9.78 -17.25
CA ASN A 306 -0.04 10.35 -18.50
C ASN A 306 -1.40 11.04 -18.34
N GLY A 307 -1.68 11.60 -17.16
CA GLY A 307 -2.98 12.19 -16.81
C GLY A 307 -4.09 11.16 -16.58
N LYS A 308 -3.76 9.89 -16.31
CA LYS A 308 -4.72 8.78 -16.14
C LYS A 308 -4.75 8.19 -14.73
N LEU A 309 -4.19 8.88 -13.72
CA LEU A 309 -4.29 8.39 -12.35
C LEU A 309 -5.76 8.39 -11.95
N ASP A 310 -6.32 7.21 -11.76
CA ASP A 310 -7.69 7.03 -11.28
C ASP A 310 -7.62 6.26 -9.95
N PRO A 311 -7.67 6.96 -8.79
CA PRO A 311 -7.68 6.30 -7.49
C PRO A 311 -8.85 5.31 -7.34
N ALA A 312 -9.96 5.50 -8.05
CA ALA A 312 -11.09 4.57 -8.01
C ALA A 312 -10.73 3.18 -8.58
N LYS A 313 -9.77 3.09 -9.52
CA LYS A 313 -9.24 1.80 -10.01
C LYS A 313 -8.66 0.95 -8.87
N TYR A 314 -8.13 1.59 -7.84
CA TYR A 314 -7.50 0.96 -6.68
C TYR A 314 -8.43 0.89 -5.46
N SER A 315 -9.70 1.27 -5.60
CA SER A 315 -10.71 1.11 -4.55
C SER A 315 -11.45 -0.22 -4.68
N ASP A 316 -11.85 -0.80 -3.55
CA ASP A 316 -12.63 -2.05 -3.52
C ASP A 316 -13.64 -2.10 -2.36
N ASP A 317 -14.09 -3.31 -2.02
CA ASP A 317 -15.06 -3.57 -0.95
C ASP A 317 -14.49 -3.40 0.47
N LYS A 318 -13.22 -3.02 0.60
CA LYS A 318 -12.51 -2.83 1.88
C LYS A 318 -11.72 -1.54 1.96
N VAL A 319 -11.22 -1.02 0.85
CA VAL A 319 -10.38 0.18 0.86
C VAL A 319 -10.92 1.22 -0.12
N LEU A 320 -11.19 2.42 0.38
CA LEU A 320 -11.48 3.59 -0.43
C LEU A 320 -10.20 4.38 -0.67
N PHE A 321 -9.85 4.63 -1.93
CA PHE A 321 -8.79 5.55 -2.32
C PHE A 321 -9.36 6.92 -2.62
N LEU A 322 -8.70 7.96 -2.12
CA LEU A 322 -9.03 9.36 -2.36
C LEU A 322 -7.89 10.04 -3.13
N ASP A 323 -8.26 10.92 -4.05
CA ASP A 323 -7.35 11.89 -4.63
C ASP A 323 -6.76 12.77 -3.52
N GLY A 324 -5.51 13.18 -3.69
CA GLY A 324 -4.84 14.10 -2.79
C GLY A 324 -3.43 14.45 -3.26
N GLN A 325 -2.92 15.57 -2.76
CA GLN A 325 -1.68 16.19 -3.23
C GLN A 325 -0.93 16.80 -2.04
N GLU A 326 0.38 16.60 -1.96
CA GLU A 326 1.22 17.41 -1.06
C GLU A 326 1.66 18.66 -1.81
N TYR A 327 1.28 19.82 -1.30
CA TYR A 327 1.83 21.09 -1.72
C TYR A 327 3.12 21.34 -0.96
N HIS A 328 4.21 21.37 -1.72
CA HIS A 328 5.57 21.31 -1.24
C HIS A 328 6.36 22.48 -1.83
N PRO A 329 6.35 23.65 -1.16
CA PRO A 329 7.11 24.79 -1.61
C PRO A 329 8.59 24.61 -1.20
N PHE A 330 9.50 24.68 -2.16
CA PHE A 330 10.89 25.01 -1.83
C PHE A 330 10.93 26.49 -1.44
N ASN A 331 11.76 26.89 -0.48
CA ASN A 331 11.97 28.31 -0.22
C ASN A 331 13.41 28.76 -0.30
N TRP A 332 13.54 30.01 -0.71
CA TRP A 332 14.75 30.77 -0.49
C TRP A 332 14.68 31.42 0.89
N ASN A 333 15.60 31.06 1.77
CA ASN A 333 15.69 31.70 3.08
C ASN A 333 16.61 32.91 2.97
N ASP A 334 16.03 34.11 2.96
CA ASP A 334 16.76 35.38 2.80
C ASP A 334 17.81 35.61 3.89
N ARG A 335 17.65 34.95 5.04
CA ARG A 335 18.59 35.04 6.18
C ARG A 335 19.85 34.18 5.99
N TYR A 336 19.82 33.16 5.13
CA TYR A 336 20.91 32.20 4.98
C TYR A 336 21.42 32.04 3.54
N ASP A 337 20.88 32.81 2.57
CA ASP A 337 21.28 32.81 1.15
C ASP A 337 21.35 31.40 0.55
N ARG A 338 20.43 30.52 0.97
CA ARG A 338 20.38 29.11 0.58
C ARG A 338 18.96 28.61 0.46
N ILE A 339 18.77 27.65 -0.45
CA ILE A 339 17.55 26.88 -0.59
C ILE A 339 17.41 25.94 0.62
N SER A 340 16.27 25.97 1.30
CA SER A 340 15.90 24.95 2.28
C SER A 340 14.69 24.15 1.81
N HIS A 341 14.71 22.86 2.14
CA HIS A 341 13.50 22.05 2.18
C HIS A 341 12.69 22.56 3.38
N ASN A 342 11.53 23.17 3.12
CA ASN A 342 10.90 24.13 4.04
C ASN A 342 9.83 23.52 4.96
N ASN A 343 9.26 24.35 5.84
CA ASN A 343 8.32 23.99 6.91
C ASN A 343 6.81 24.11 6.56
N TYR A 344 6.45 24.58 5.35
CA TYR A 344 5.07 25.03 5.02
C TYR A 344 4.32 24.07 4.08
N HIS A 345 4.39 22.78 4.37
CA HIS A 345 3.74 21.77 3.55
C HIS A 345 2.24 21.69 3.85
N ILE A 346 1.44 21.58 2.79
CA ILE A 346 -0.01 21.42 2.90
C ILE A 346 -0.41 20.09 2.26
N LEU A 347 -1.07 19.21 3.00
CA LEU A 347 -1.77 18.08 2.39
C LEU A 347 -3.17 18.53 1.98
N ALA A 348 -3.45 18.41 0.68
CA ALA A 348 -4.78 18.50 0.13
C ALA A 348 -5.40 17.10 0.10
N VAL A 349 -6.40 16.87 0.95
CA VAL A 349 -7.06 15.55 1.10
C VAL A 349 -8.42 15.57 0.38
N GLY A 350 -8.62 14.64 -0.54
CA GLY A 350 -9.92 14.40 -1.18
C GLY A 350 -10.38 15.53 -2.09
N THR A 351 -9.48 16.20 -2.79
CA THR A 351 -9.84 17.20 -3.81
C THR A 351 -10.58 16.57 -4.98
N ASP A 352 -11.21 17.38 -5.84
CA ASP A 352 -11.77 16.90 -7.11
C ASP A 352 -10.69 16.17 -7.96
N HIS A 353 -11.11 15.12 -8.67
CA HIS A 353 -10.23 14.23 -9.44
C HIS A 353 -9.41 14.94 -10.52
N ASP A 354 -9.93 16.04 -11.07
CA ASP A 354 -9.30 16.87 -12.09
C ASP A 354 -8.57 18.09 -11.52
N ALA A 355 -8.51 18.24 -10.18
CA ALA A 355 -7.93 19.41 -9.52
C ALA A 355 -6.43 19.31 -9.25
N TYR A 356 -5.73 18.30 -9.77
CA TYR A 356 -4.27 18.20 -9.63
C TYR A 356 -3.57 19.39 -10.28
N THR A 357 -2.76 20.12 -9.50
CA THR A 357 -2.05 21.30 -9.99
C THR A 357 -0.57 21.28 -9.65
N GLN A 358 0.24 21.75 -10.58
CA GLN A 358 1.67 21.92 -10.37
C GLN A 358 2.04 23.28 -9.75
N GLU A 359 1.09 24.23 -9.67
CA GLU A 359 1.32 25.59 -9.18
C GLU A 359 1.94 25.60 -7.78
N PHE A 360 1.48 24.68 -6.93
CA PHE A 360 1.86 24.58 -5.51
C PHE A 360 2.92 23.49 -5.23
N THR A 361 3.38 22.75 -6.25
CA THR A 361 4.34 21.63 -6.11
C THR A 361 5.66 21.84 -6.87
N ARG A 362 5.83 22.98 -7.55
CA ARG A 362 7.01 23.30 -8.39
C ARG A 362 7.69 24.63 -8.09
N SER A 363 7.18 25.40 -7.14
CA SER A 363 7.58 26.81 -6.95
C SER A 363 8.62 26.97 -5.84
N LEU A 364 9.69 27.73 -6.13
CA LEU A 364 10.58 28.29 -5.12
C LEU A 364 9.94 29.61 -4.66
N PHE A 365 9.45 29.66 -3.42
CA PHE A 365 8.90 30.88 -2.84
C PHE A 365 9.95 31.56 -1.95
N SER A 366 10.13 32.87 -2.09
CA SER A 366 10.82 33.66 -1.07
C SER A 366 9.97 33.75 0.19
N ASP A 367 10.58 34.12 1.33
CA ASP A 367 9.83 34.32 2.58
C ASP A 367 8.73 35.39 2.43
N GLU A 368 8.91 36.38 1.55
CA GLU A 368 7.91 37.41 1.21
C GLU A 368 6.68 36.87 0.46
N GLU A 369 6.82 35.76 -0.27
CA GLU A 369 5.76 35.18 -1.10
C GLU A 369 4.94 34.09 -0.36
N ILE A 370 5.41 33.63 0.81
CA ILE A 370 4.79 32.52 1.55
C ILE A 370 3.34 32.83 1.95
N ASP A 371 3.03 34.03 2.39
CA ASP A 371 1.66 34.44 2.77
C ASP A 371 0.70 34.31 1.57
N GLY A 372 1.11 34.84 0.41
CA GLY A 372 0.33 34.72 -0.83
C GLY A 372 0.22 33.29 -1.34
N TYR A 373 1.24 32.46 -1.15
CA TYR A 373 1.19 31.02 -1.42
C TYR A 373 0.14 30.32 -0.55
N LEU A 374 0.21 30.48 0.78
CA LEU A 374 -0.69 29.83 1.73
C LEU A 374 -2.15 30.22 1.45
N HIS A 375 -2.42 31.49 1.20
CA HIS A 375 -3.77 31.96 0.86
C HIS A 375 -4.31 31.35 -0.43
N ARG A 376 -3.51 31.32 -1.50
CA ARG A 376 -3.95 30.76 -2.79
C ARG A 376 -4.15 29.25 -2.71
N ALA A 377 -3.20 28.54 -2.10
CA ALA A 377 -3.27 27.09 -1.95
C ALA A 377 -4.50 26.65 -1.13
N LEU A 378 -4.75 27.28 0.02
CA LEU A 378 -5.91 26.98 0.85
C LEU A 378 -7.24 27.33 0.17
N THR A 379 -7.28 28.42 -0.59
CA THR A 379 -8.45 28.81 -1.37
C THR A 379 -8.73 27.76 -2.45
N TYR A 380 -7.70 27.36 -3.20
CA TYR A 380 -7.81 26.35 -4.25
C TYR A 380 -8.32 25.01 -3.72
N ILE A 381 -7.79 24.53 -2.60
CA ILE A 381 -8.27 23.29 -1.95
C ILE A 381 -9.76 23.39 -1.61
N ARG A 382 -10.21 24.54 -1.10
CA ARG A 382 -11.61 24.75 -0.74
C ARG A 382 -12.53 24.81 -1.95
N GLU A 383 -12.12 25.50 -3.01
CA GLU A 383 -12.85 25.58 -4.29
C GLU A 383 -13.00 24.21 -4.94
N HIS A 384 -12.03 23.32 -4.73
CA HIS A 384 -12.04 21.93 -5.20
C HIS A 384 -12.46 20.90 -4.14
N ASN A 385 -13.29 21.34 -3.19
CA ASN A 385 -13.95 20.48 -2.20
C ASN A 385 -13.02 19.58 -1.36
N GLY A 386 -11.73 19.91 -1.22
CA GLY A 386 -10.77 19.15 -0.41
C GLY A 386 -10.65 19.66 1.02
N ALA A 387 -10.04 18.86 1.89
CA ALA A 387 -9.63 19.31 3.23
C ALA A 387 -8.13 19.68 3.23
N SER A 388 -7.78 20.71 3.99
CA SER A 388 -6.41 21.22 4.13
C SER A 388 -5.79 20.81 5.45
N VAL A 389 -4.66 20.12 5.40
CA VAL A 389 -3.91 19.70 6.58
C VAL A 389 -2.53 20.33 6.55
N ALA A 390 -2.17 21.08 7.60
CA ALA A 390 -0.79 21.53 7.79
C ALA A 390 0.04 20.33 8.26
N THR A 391 0.92 19.79 7.40
CA THR A 391 1.64 18.54 7.68
C THR A 391 3.04 18.77 8.23
N HIS A 392 3.40 17.90 9.20
CA HIS A 392 4.63 17.90 10.00
C HIS A 392 5.23 19.32 10.20
N PRO A 393 4.45 20.26 10.78
CA PRO A 393 4.85 21.66 10.84
C PRO A 393 5.95 21.87 11.87
N TRP A 394 7.15 22.19 11.39
CA TRP A 394 8.30 22.52 12.25
C TRP A 394 8.23 23.95 12.84
N CYS A 395 7.24 24.74 12.42
CA CYS A 395 6.93 26.06 12.96
C CYS A 395 5.40 26.31 12.97
N PRO A 396 4.90 27.24 13.82
CA PRO A 396 3.46 27.47 13.98
C PRO A 396 2.85 28.32 12.86
N TYR A 397 3.34 28.21 11.61
CA TYR A 397 2.84 29.03 10.50
C TYR A 397 1.33 28.89 10.29
N TRP A 398 0.79 27.70 10.56
CA TRP A 398 -0.60 27.34 10.40
C TRP A 398 -1.55 28.07 11.36
N TYR A 399 -1.04 28.75 12.39
CA TYR A 399 -1.86 29.47 13.39
C TYR A 399 -2.76 30.55 12.79
N ASP A 400 -2.25 31.24 11.78
CA ASP A 400 -2.88 32.45 11.25
C ASP A 400 -3.67 32.17 9.96
N TYR A 401 -3.71 30.92 9.51
CA TYR A 401 -4.38 30.51 8.29
C TYR A 401 -5.49 29.49 8.59
N PRO A 402 -6.53 29.44 7.75
CA PRO A 402 -7.73 28.66 8.07
C PRO A 402 -7.59 27.19 7.64
N PHE A 403 -6.57 26.51 8.17
CA PHE A 403 -6.39 25.07 8.04
C PHE A 403 -7.51 24.29 8.71
N ASP A 404 -7.86 23.14 8.13
CA ASP A 404 -8.88 22.25 8.67
C ASP A 404 -8.32 21.35 9.78
N ALA A 405 -7.08 20.87 9.59
CA ALA A 405 -6.37 20.05 10.55
C ALA A 405 -4.86 20.35 10.58
N VAL A 406 -4.21 19.88 11.64
CA VAL A 406 -2.76 19.83 11.77
C VAL A 406 -2.32 18.38 11.95
N ASP A 407 -1.29 18.00 11.22
CA ASP A 407 -0.71 16.66 11.26
C ASP A 407 0.66 16.71 11.96
N MET A 408 0.81 15.88 12.99
CA MET A 408 1.99 15.85 13.85
C MET A 408 2.69 14.49 13.76
N GLU A 409 3.75 14.43 12.94
CA GLU A 409 4.63 13.27 12.82
C GLU A 409 6.05 13.62 13.33
N PRO A 410 6.60 12.89 14.34
CA PRO A 410 5.96 11.83 15.11
C PRO A 410 4.94 12.38 16.10
N LEU A 411 3.88 11.60 16.35
CA LEU A 411 2.86 11.94 17.33
C LEU A 411 3.45 11.91 18.75
N ARG A 412 3.21 12.94 19.55
CA ARG A 412 3.69 13.07 20.94
C ARG A 412 2.58 13.66 21.81
N THR A 413 2.77 13.62 23.12
CA THR A 413 1.86 14.31 24.07
C THR A 413 1.74 15.79 23.71
N LEU A 414 0.53 16.33 23.82
CA LEU A 414 0.24 17.71 23.39
C LEU A 414 0.44 18.73 24.51
N GLU A 415 0.76 18.31 25.72
CA GLU A 415 1.04 19.19 26.85
C GLU A 415 2.16 20.20 26.51
N GLY A 416 1.87 21.48 26.60
CA GLY A 416 2.78 22.60 26.29
C GLY A 416 3.02 22.84 24.79
N SER A 417 2.46 22.01 23.91
CA SER A 417 2.62 22.11 22.46
C SER A 417 1.88 23.31 21.87
N ASP A 418 2.25 23.67 20.64
CA ASP A 418 1.57 24.74 19.91
C ASP A 418 0.10 24.37 19.61
N VAL A 419 -0.20 23.10 19.32
CA VAL A 419 -1.60 22.64 19.14
C VAL A 419 -2.44 22.89 20.39
N GLU A 420 -1.91 22.58 21.58
CA GLU A 420 -2.61 22.85 22.83
C GLU A 420 -2.82 24.35 23.07
N ARG A 421 -1.80 25.19 22.85
CA ARG A 421 -1.92 26.65 22.97
C ARG A 421 -2.97 27.21 22.03
N TYR A 422 -3.07 26.66 20.82
CA TYR A 422 -4.08 27.05 19.85
C TYR A 422 -5.50 26.76 20.37
N TRP A 423 -5.75 25.56 20.91
CA TRP A 423 -7.04 25.24 21.52
C TRP A 423 -7.33 26.07 22.78
N LEU A 424 -6.33 26.35 23.62
CA LEU A 424 -6.46 27.21 24.81
C LEU A 424 -6.78 28.68 24.48
N SER A 425 -6.58 29.10 23.23
CA SER A 425 -7.04 30.41 22.74
C SER A 425 -8.54 30.43 22.39
N GLY A 426 -9.23 29.30 22.51
CA GLY A 426 -10.63 29.12 22.11
C GLY A 426 -10.83 28.88 20.60
N ARG A 427 -9.74 28.73 19.85
CA ARG A 427 -9.74 28.33 18.43
C ARG A 427 -9.88 26.80 18.31
N ARG A 428 -10.31 26.34 17.13
CA ARG A 428 -10.58 24.91 16.84
C ARG A 428 -9.77 24.48 15.62
N ILE A 429 -9.22 23.29 15.67
CA ILE A 429 -8.49 22.63 14.57
C ILE A 429 -8.50 21.13 14.82
N GLY A 430 -8.64 20.33 13.76
CA GLY A 430 -8.52 18.87 13.84
C GLY A 430 -7.08 18.42 14.09
N MET A 431 -6.91 17.29 14.78
CA MET A 431 -5.61 16.66 15.01
C MET A 431 -5.47 15.40 14.15
N MET A 432 -4.41 15.30 13.36
CA MET A 432 -4.12 14.16 12.50
C MET A 432 -2.67 13.67 12.67
N VAL A 433 -2.37 12.51 12.09
CA VAL A 433 -1.01 11.96 11.99
C VAL A 433 -0.82 11.28 10.62
N SER A 434 0.32 11.54 9.97
CA SER A 434 0.73 10.97 8.69
C SER A 434 1.59 9.72 8.82
N VAL A 435 1.51 8.88 7.78
CA VAL A 435 2.51 7.82 7.54
C VAL A 435 3.77 8.38 6.88
N ASP A 436 3.58 9.43 6.06
CA ASP A 436 4.58 10.01 5.15
C ASP A 436 5.31 8.93 4.35
N LEU A 437 4.56 8.27 3.47
CA LEU A 437 4.96 6.97 2.93
C LEU A 437 6.11 7.07 1.92
N PHE A 438 7.34 6.87 2.39
CA PHE A 438 8.51 6.62 1.55
C PHE A 438 8.94 5.15 1.65
N GLY A 439 8.42 4.31 0.76
CA GLY A 439 8.72 2.87 0.78
C GLY A 439 7.62 2.02 1.39
N PHE A 440 7.42 0.81 0.85
CA PHE A 440 6.50 -0.19 1.42
C PHE A 440 6.69 -0.37 2.94
N ARG A 441 7.95 -0.34 3.40
CA ARG A 441 8.30 -0.62 4.80
C ARG A 441 7.86 0.48 5.77
N ARG A 442 7.73 1.73 5.32
CA ARG A 442 7.40 2.87 6.18
C ARG A 442 6.09 2.69 6.94
N ILE A 443 5.04 2.11 6.32
CA ILE A 443 3.77 1.84 7.02
C ILE A 443 3.89 0.76 8.11
N ILE A 444 4.90 -0.11 8.01
CA ILE A 444 5.17 -1.15 9.02
C ILE A 444 5.94 -0.52 10.18
N ASP A 445 6.91 0.34 9.89
CA ASP A 445 7.74 0.95 10.93
C ASP A 445 7.01 2.13 11.62
N ASN A 446 6.20 2.90 10.88
CA ASN A 446 5.32 3.98 11.36
C ASN A 446 3.85 3.71 11.01
N PRO A 447 3.11 2.91 11.81
CA PRO A 447 1.70 2.61 11.55
C PRO A 447 0.78 3.75 12.04
N ALA A 448 0.97 4.94 11.49
CA ALA A 448 0.14 6.10 11.74
C ALA A 448 -1.25 5.94 11.12
N ALA A 449 -2.29 6.19 11.91
CA ALA A 449 -3.68 6.03 11.54
C ALA A 449 -4.53 7.17 12.09
N ASN A 450 -5.58 7.53 11.35
CA ASN A 450 -6.59 8.49 11.76
C ASN A 450 -7.92 7.75 11.86
N PHE A 451 -8.50 7.64 13.06
CA PHE A 451 -9.85 7.07 13.22
C PHE A 451 -10.88 8.16 12.97
N ILE A 452 -11.46 8.17 11.77
CA ILE A 452 -12.38 9.21 11.29
C ILE A 452 -13.83 8.79 11.49
N TYR A 453 -14.65 9.69 12.05
CA TYR A 453 -16.06 9.43 12.31
C TYR A 453 -16.92 9.87 11.14
N LEU A 454 -17.67 8.92 10.59
CA LEU A 454 -18.65 9.16 9.52
C LEU A 454 -20.04 8.93 10.11
N ASN A 455 -21.07 9.60 9.59
CA ASN A 455 -22.43 9.58 10.16
C ASN A 455 -23.18 8.26 9.91
N GLY A 456 -22.53 7.10 10.15
CA GLY A 456 -23.05 5.76 9.89
C GLY A 456 -23.08 5.37 8.41
N GLU A 457 -22.66 6.26 7.52
CA GLU A 457 -22.61 6.05 6.07
C GLU A 457 -21.36 5.29 5.63
N THR A 458 -21.44 4.62 4.48
CA THR A 458 -20.26 4.06 3.82
C THR A 458 -19.29 5.19 3.46
N PRO A 459 -17.98 5.01 3.67
CA PRO A 459 -17.00 6.02 3.29
C PRO A 459 -17.16 6.47 1.83
N SER A 460 -17.19 7.77 1.65
CA SER A 460 -17.11 8.47 0.37
C SER A 460 -16.14 9.63 0.51
N ARG A 461 -15.67 10.18 -0.62
CA ARG A 461 -14.82 11.39 -0.61
C ARG A 461 -15.46 12.51 0.22
N ASP A 462 -16.72 12.84 -0.07
CA ASP A 462 -17.41 13.97 0.55
C ASP A 462 -17.60 13.76 2.06
N SER A 463 -17.96 12.55 2.49
CA SER A 463 -18.11 12.23 3.91
C SER A 463 -16.78 12.33 4.65
N VAL A 464 -15.68 11.88 4.03
CA VAL A 464 -14.34 11.94 4.62
C VAL A 464 -13.86 13.38 4.73
N VAL A 465 -13.93 14.16 3.65
CA VAL A 465 -13.57 15.58 3.67
C VAL A 465 -14.35 16.33 4.73
N LYS A 466 -15.67 16.12 4.80
CA LYS A 466 -16.53 16.79 5.79
C LYS A 466 -16.11 16.45 7.22
N ALA A 467 -15.77 15.19 7.49
CA ALA A 467 -15.32 14.76 8.80
C ALA A 467 -13.93 15.33 9.16
N VAL A 468 -12.99 15.42 8.21
CA VAL A 468 -11.70 16.10 8.41
C VAL A 468 -11.91 17.57 8.73
N ARG A 469 -12.70 18.29 7.92
CA ARG A 469 -13.04 19.72 8.12
C ARG A 469 -13.71 20.00 9.46
N ALA A 470 -14.45 19.04 9.99
CA ALA A 470 -15.12 19.15 11.30
C ALA A 470 -14.23 18.73 12.49
N GLY A 471 -13.01 18.21 12.25
CA GLY A 471 -12.15 17.67 13.29
C GLY A 471 -12.69 16.38 13.93
N HIS A 472 -13.53 15.62 13.21
CA HIS A 472 -14.12 14.37 13.70
C HIS A 472 -13.14 13.19 13.56
N VAL A 473 -12.03 13.28 14.28
CA VAL A 473 -10.87 12.40 14.11
C VAL A 473 -10.11 12.14 15.42
N ILE A 474 -9.53 10.94 15.52
CA ILE A 474 -8.49 10.57 16.49
C ILE A 474 -7.21 10.28 15.71
N ALA A 475 -6.17 11.07 15.95
CA ALA A 475 -4.82 10.77 15.48
C ALA A 475 -4.23 9.65 16.35
N ALA A 476 -3.69 8.59 15.76
CA ALA A 476 -3.13 7.47 16.51
C ALA A 476 -1.92 6.84 15.82
N CYS A 477 -0.94 6.37 16.60
CA CYS A 477 0.17 5.58 16.08
C CYS A 477 0.31 4.27 16.87
N GLY A 478 0.31 3.13 16.17
CA GLY A 478 0.43 1.80 16.77
C GLY A 478 -0.88 1.18 17.27
N PHE A 479 -2.02 1.76 16.90
CA PHE A 479 -3.36 1.28 17.30
C PHE A 479 -4.11 0.66 16.10
N ASP A 480 -4.83 -0.43 16.36
CA ASP A 480 -5.76 -1.04 15.40
C ASP A 480 -7.19 -0.52 15.56
N ALA A 481 -7.54 -0.04 16.75
CA ALA A 481 -8.80 0.63 17.02
C ALA A 481 -8.62 1.71 18.09
N ALA A 482 -9.31 2.83 17.93
CA ALA A 482 -9.55 3.81 18.98
C ALA A 482 -10.93 4.45 18.78
N ASP A 483 -11.69 4.60 19.85
CA ASP A 483 -12.95 5.34 19.89
C ASP A 483 -13.08 6.05 21.23
N VAL A 484 -13.42 7.34 21.20
CA VAL A 484 -13.67 8.15 22.38
C VAL A 484 -14.96 8.91 22.18
N THR A 485 -15.88 8.85 23.13
CA THR A 485 -17.11 9.66 23.12
C THR A 485 -17.31 10.39 24.43
N CYS A 486 -17.95 11.56 24.39
CA CYS A 486 -18.28 12.36 25.57
C CYS A 486 -19.77 12.70 25.55
N ASP A 487 -20.54 12.16 26.50
CA ASP A 487 -22.01 12.28 26.53
C ASP A 487 -22.67 11.94 25.17
N GLY A 488 -22.13 10.92 24.49
CA GLY A 488 -22.57 10.46 23.18
C GLY A 488 -22.12 11.33 22.00
N GLN A 489 -21.39 12.42 22.25
CA GLN A 489 -20.74 13.22 21.20
C GLN A 489 -19.41 12.60 20.78
N ILE A 490 -18.96 12.95 19.57
CA ILE A 490 -17.71 12.49 18.95
C ILE A 490 -16.63 13.59 19.04
N PRO A 491 -15.34 13.24 18.86
CA PRO A 491 -14.22 14.20 18.83
C PRO A 491 -14.49 15.39 17.89
N GLY A 492 -14.04 16.59 18.26
CA GLY A 492 -14.32 17.83 17.52
C GLY A 492 -15.76 18.36 17.66
N GLY A 493 -16.67 17.57 18.23
CA GLY A 493 -18.05 17.97 18.53
C GLY A 493 -18.17 18.92 19.73
N GLU A 494 -19.35 19.52 19.87
CA GLU A 494 -19.68 20.37 21.01
C GLU A 494 -20.39 19.61 22.12
N VAL A 495 -19.93 19.78 23.36
CA VAL A 495 -20.54 19.22 24.57
C VAL A 495 -21.09 20.30 25.47
N ARG A 496 -22.23 20.02 26.11
CA ARG A 496 -22.83 20.92 27.10
C ARG A 496 -22.10 20.75 28.43
N LYS A 497 -21.59 21.86 28.96
CA LYS A 497 -21.00 21.85 30.29
C LYS A 497 -22.07 21.50 31.32
N SER A 498 -21.89 20.37 32.01
CA SER A 498 -22.79 19.88 33.05
C SER A 498 -22.00 19.62 34.34
N ALA A 499 -22.69 19.33 35.44
CA ALA A 499 -22.05 18.98 36.71
C ALA A 499 -21.25 17.66 36.63
N SER A 500 -21.60 16.79 35.67
CA SER A 500 -21.00 15.48 35.46
C SER A 500 -21.19 15.05 34.01
N MET A 501 -20.09 14.86 33.29
CA MET A 501 -20.06 14.34 31.91
C MET A 501 -19.47 12.93 31.92
N LYS A 502 -19.90 12.09 30.98
CA LYS A 502 -19.41 10.72 30.84
C LYS A 502 -18.53 10.60 29.61
N LEU A 503 -17.28 10.19 29.81
CA LEU A 503 -16.38 9.79 28.74
C LEU A 503 -16.38 8.27 28.62
N HIS A 504 -16.52 7.76 27.41
CA HIS A 504 -16.34 6.36 27.09
C HIS A 504 -15.12 6.21 26.18
N VAL A 505 -14.16 5.40 26.58
CA VAL A 505 -12.89 5.19 25.87
C VAL A 505 -12.72 3.72 25.55
N THR A 506 -12.56 3.41 24.26
CA THR A 506 -12.12 2.09 23.80
C THR A 506 -10.89 2.25 22.92
N ALA A 507 -9.93 1.34 23.08
CA ALA A 507 -8.74 1.31 22.23
C ALA A 507 -8.13 -0.10 22.22
N ALA A 508 -7.45 -0.44 21.12
CA ALA A 508 -6.71 -1.69 20.99
C ALA A 508 -5.39 -1.43 20.26
N MET A 509 -4.30 -1.96 20.82
CA MET A 509 -2.98 -1.92 20.20
C MET A 509 -2.93 -2.85 18.99
N ALA A 510 -2.19 -2.43 17.96
CA ALA A 510 -1.85 -3.31 16.86
C ALA A 510 -0.91 -4.43 17.34
N GLU A 511 -0.96 -5.58 16.66
CA GLU A 511 -0.13 -6.74 16.99
C GLU A 511 1.36 -6.36 17.00
N ASN A 512 2.08 -6.73 18.07
CA ASN A 512 3.50 -6.42 18.31
C ASN A 512 3.85 -4.95 18.65
N TYR A 513 2.86 -4.08 18.90
CA TYR A 513 3.11 -2.68 19.30
C TYR A 513 3.02 -2.42 20.81
N GLY A 514 2.99 -3.47 21.62
CA GLY A 514 3.04 -3.40 23.09
C GLY A 514 1.65 -3.18 23.72
N ASN A 515 1.64 -2.64 24.94
CA ASN A 515 0.43 -2.42 25.73
C ASN A 515 0.13 -0.92 25.93
N ILE A 516 -1.15 -0.62 26.17
CA ILE A 516 -1.62 0.66 26.68
C ILE A 516 -1.19 0.76 28.15
N LYS A 517 -0.52 1.87 28.50
CA LYS A 517 0.05 2.11 29.82
C LYS A 517 -0.66 3.21 30.60
N GLU A 518 -1.28 4.16 29.90
CA GLU A 518 -1.90 5.30 30.57
C GLU A 518 -3.05 5.89 29.76
N ILE A 519 -4.12 6.29 30.44
CA ILE A 519 -5.15 7.19 29.91
C ILE A 519 -5.12 8.47 30.73
N ARG A 520 -4.95 9.61 30.04
CA ARG A 520 -4.95 10.95 30.63
C ARG A 520 -6.14 11.73 30.13
N ILE A 521 -6.90 12.32 31.05
CA ILE A 521 -8.04 13.17 30.75
C ILE A 521 -7.70 14.59 31.19
N TYR A 522 -7.76 15.49 30.23
CA TYR A 522 -7.47 16.90 30.39
C TYR A 522 -8.77 17.70 30.31
N ALA A 523 -8.87 18.72 31.15
CA ALA A 523 -9.83 19.79 31.00
C ALA A 523 -9.03 21.09 30.83
N ASP A 524 -9.08 21.67 29.64
CA ASP A 524 -8.08 22.62 29.13
C ASP A 524 -6.64 22.06 29.26
N ASP A 525 -5.77 22.76 29.99
CA ASP A 525 -4.35 22.41 30.22
C ASP A 525 -4.13 21.52 31.47
N ARG A 526 -5.21 21.18 32.19
CA ARG A 526 -5.10 20.46 33.48
C ARG A 526 -5.50 19.00 33.34
N ILE A 527 -4.62 18.11 33.79
CA ILE A 527 -4.97 16.70 33.99
C ILE A 527 -5.94 16.61 35.18
N ILE A 528 -7.14 16.12 34.91
CA ILE A 528 -8.19 15.93 35.92
C ILE A 528 -8.39 14.46 36.28
N HIS A 529 -7.90 13.56 35.43
CA HIS A 529 -7.88 12.12 35.70
C HIS A 529 -6.70 11.46 35.00
N ARG A 530 -6.10 10.49 35.68
CA ARG A 530 -5.00 9.66 35.20
C ARG A 530 -5.27 8.22 35.63
N GLU A 531 -5.34 7.33 34.66
CA GLU A 531 -5.50 5.89 34.88
C GLU A 531 -4.26 5.17 34.37
N LEU A 532 -3.63 4.36 35.22
CA LEU A 532 -2.46 3.56 34.86
C LEU A 532 -2.89 2.13 34.54
N LEU A 533 -2.38 1.61 33.44
CA LEU A 533 -2.83 0.36 32.83
C LEU A 533 -1.65 -0.51 32.40
N ASP A 534 -1.96 -1.76 32.06
CA ASP A 534 -1.04 -2.63 31.34
C ASP A 534 -1.85 -3.64 30.50
N LEU A 535 -2.59 -3.11 29.52
CA LEU A 535 -3.55 -3.89 28.74
C LEU A 535 -3.34 -3.67 27.24
N ASN A 536 -3.54 -4.71 26.43
CA ASN A 536 -3.51 -4.59 24.98
C ASN A 536 -4.82 -3.99 24.41
N LYS A 537 -5.91 -4.02 25.18
CA LYS A 537 -7.22 -3.46 24.83
C LYS A 537 -7.91 -2.89 26.08
N VAL A 538 -8.60 -1.78 25.89
CA VAL A 538 -9.39 -1.11 26.94
C VAL A 538 -10.82 -0.84 26.47
N ASP A 539 -11.73 -0.82 27.43
CA ASP A 539 -13.14 -0.42 27.30
C ASP A 539 -13.56 0.11 28.68
N MET A 540 -13.60 1.43 28.82
CA MET A 540 -13.70 2.09 30.13
C MET A 540 -14.58 3.34 30.07
N ASP A 541 -15.38 3.52 31.12
CA ASP A 541 -16.18 4.73 31.36
C ASP A 541 -15.54 5.59 32.45
N PHE A 542 -15.42 6.88 32.19
CA PHE A 542 -14.94 7.87 33.14
C PHE A 542 -16.03 8.90 33.42
N THR A 543 -16.22 9.21 34.69
CA THR A 543 -17.09 10.32 35.10
C THR A 543 -16.23 11.55 35.35
N VAL A 544 -16.55 12.62 34.63
CA VAL A 544 -15.80 13.86 34.64
C VAL A 544 -16.65 14.93 35.33
N SER A 545 -16.27 15.34 36.54
CA SER A 545 -17.04 16.26 37.38
C SER A 545 -16.20 17.39 37.97
N GLY A 546 -16.82 18.49 38.37
CA GLY A 546 -16.16 19.56 39.15
C GLY A 546 -15.14 20.40 38.37
N MET A 547 -15.31 20.54 37.05
CA MET A 547 -14.34 21.21 36.18
C MET A 547 -14.58 22.72 36.01
N ASP A 548 -13.54 23.51 36.26
CA ASP A 548 -13.47 24.94 35.87
C ASP A 548 -12.82 25.13 34.48
N ALA A 549 -12.94 24.14 33.59
CA ALA A 549 -12.43 24.26 32.23
C ALA A 549 -13.31 25.20 31.41
N ARG A 550 -12.66 25.99 30.58
CA ARG A 550 -13.22 27.08 29.78
C ARG A 550 -13.55 26.63 28.37
N TYR A 551 -12.69 25.81 27.76
CA TYR A 551 -12.74 25.61 26.32
C TYR A 551 -13.01 24.17 25.91
N PHE A 552 -12.35 23.19 26.51
CA PHE A 552 -12.45 21.80 26.02
C PHE A 552 -12.13 20.72 27.06
N ILE A 553 -12.47 19.48 26.68
CA ILE A 553 -11.96 18.24 27.27
C ILE A 553 -11.17 17.48 26.21
N ARG A 554 -9.98 16.98 26.58
CA ARG A 554 -9.13 16.16 25.72
C ARG A 554 -8.76 14.87 26.44
N VAL A 555 -8.60 13.80 25.67
CA VAL A 555 -8.08 12.52 26.15
C VAL A 555 -6.76 12.23 25.44
N GLU A 556 -5.82 11.61 26.14
CA GLU A 556 -4.63 11.00 25.53
C GLU A 556 -4.51 9.55 26.02
N ILE A 557 -4.31 8.62 25.09
CA ILE A 557 -4.15 7.19 25.37
C ILE A 557 -2.72 6.81 25.00
N ALA A 558 -1.86 6.64 26.01
CA ALA A 558 -0.43 6.40 25.82
C ALA A 558 -0.07 4.92 25.96
N ALA A 559 0.81 4.44 25.09
CA ALA A 559 1.39 3.11 25.13
C ALA A 559 2.87 3.16 25.56
N GLU A 560 3.57 2.02 25.48
CA GLU A 560 4.95 1.84 25.96
C GLU A 560 5.98 2.79 25.36
N ASN A 561 5.78 3.23 24.13
CA ASN A 561 6.67 4.14 23.43
C ASN A 561 6.04 5.53 23.39
N GLU A 562 6.83 6.59 23.61
CA GLU A 562 6.34 7.98 23.64
C GLU A 562 5.71 8.45 22.31
N HIS A 563 5.99 7.77 21.21
CA HIS A 563 5.39 8.01 19.89
C HIS A 563 4.14 7.15 19.60
N ARG A 564 3.83 6.18 20.48
CA ARG A 564 2.63 5.35 20.37
C ARG A 564 1.54 5.93 21.26
N LEU A 565 0.78 6.83 20.67
CA LEU A 565 -0.24 7.62 21.33
C LEU A 565 -1.50 7.61 20.48
N ALA A 566 -2.67 7.71 21.11
CA ALA A 566 -3.91 8.10 20.43
C ALA A 566 -4.47 9.38 21.07
N VAL A 567 -4.76 10.37 20.23
CA VAL A 567 -5.19 11.73 20.62
C VAL A 567 -6.43 12.12 19.82
N PRO A 568 -7.64 12.02 20.40
CA PRO A 568 -8.83 12.64 19.84
C PRO A 568 -8.68 14.14 19.71
N THR A 569 -9.24 14.71 18.63
CA THR A 569 -9.57 16.14 18.61
C THR A 569 -10.46 16.46 19.83
N PRO A 570 -10.23 17.56 20.57
CA PRO A 570 -10.95 17.82 21.80
C PRO A 570 -12.47 17.90 21.62
N PHE A 571 -13.20 17.60 22.70
CA PHE A 571 -14.62 17.93 22.82
C PHE A 571 -14.72 19.38 23.29
N TYR A 572 -15.31 20.24 22.47
CA TYR A 572 -15.39 21.68 22.77
C TYR A 572 -16.63 22.01 23.59
N PHE A 573 -16.53 22.90 24.56
CA PHE A 573 -17.73 23.37 25.26
C PHE A 573 -18.56 24.30 24.37
N GLN A 574 -19.89 24.18 24.46
CA GLN A 574 -20.81 25.13 23.84
C GLN A 574 -20.55 26.55 24.37
N ARG A 575 -20.41 27.52 23.47
CA ARG A 575 -20.33 28.93 23.86
C ARG A 575 -21.71 29.37 24.37
N GLY A 576 -21.76 29.78 25.64
CA GLY A 576 -22.97 30.25 26.31
C GLY A 576 -23.44 31.63 25.86
#